data_AF-A0A171DF03-F1
#
_entry.id   AF-A0A171DF03-F1
#
_cell.length_a   1.000
_cell.length_b   1.000
_cell.length_c   1.000
_cell.angle_alpha   90.00
_cell.angle_beta   90.00
_cell.angle_gamma   90.00
#
_symmetry.space_group_name_H-M   'P 1'
#
loop_
_entity.id
_entity.type
_entity.pdbx_description
1 polymer ?
#
loop_
_entity_poly.entity_id
_entity_poly.type
_entity_poly.pdbx_seq_one_letter_code
_entity_poly.pdbx_strand_id
1 'polypeptide(L)'
;MMQRLTGFTLAVVVLGGLAAGCGRLQSLRSSGPAGAEADNPQVLAADGVLCDLTRTLATSSFTVHCLLAGEEDPHTFSLSPEQRRRLEQSDLVLINGHGLTPVLATLAEAERAVAVAEAIELPSLEETDPLPMADHHDDHGHDDHHELSNGHSPDPHHDDHHDHGDVDPHVWHHPENTQAMAMVVTEELTRLAPEDATALRMLNQEAIAVLKDMDAWAEQQVETIPSQQRVLASRHKAFGYYAQRYGFRELALKGFSTTEAVRPAVLADLRRELAEANVVVLFSEQDPPGQSLQVISQQSGIPLSPRHLIADGLGAGQSTVETFVGNTCTITNGLQGQCDEAAGEDLSSRWRVLADHGHSTADAATNTEG
;
A
#
# COMPACT_ATOMS: atom_id res chain seq x y z
N MET A 1 75.18 -37.58 -30.58
CA MET A 1 76.02 -38.78 -30.83
C MET A 1 77.29 -38.62 -29.99
N MET A 2 77.63 -39.63 -29.17
CA MET A 2 78.87 -39.80 -28.35
C MET A 2 78.97 -38.90 -27.09
N GLN A 3 78.76 -39.37 -25.84
CA GLN A 3 79.47 -40.35 -24.97
C GLN A 3 80.83 -39.89 -24.39
N ARG A 4 80.89 -39.83 -23.03
CA ARG A 4 81.90 -40.38 -22.06
C ARG A 4 82.01 -39.45 -20.82
N LEU A 5 81.65 -39.86 -19.58
CA LEU A 5 82.39 -40.69 -18.58
C LEU A 5 83.78 -40.07 -18.28
N THR A 6 84.26 -39.71 -17.08
CA THR A 6 84.20 -40.17 -15.66
C THR A 6 84.93 -39.06 -14.86
N GLY A 7 84.64 -38.63 -13.62
CA GLY A 7 84.55 -39.34 -12.34
C GLY A 7 85.50 -38.66 -11.32
N PHE A 8 85.08 -38.42 -10.07
CA PHE A 8 85.84 -38.74 -8.84
C PHE A 8 85.07 -38.38 -7.57
N THR A 9 85.09 -39.34 -6.66
CA THR A 9 84.51 -39.50 -5.33
C THR A 9 85.07 -38.57 -4.26
N LEU A 10 84.22 -38.14 -3.32
CA LEU A 10 84.55 -38.21 -1.88
C LEU A 10 83.29 -38.47 -1.06
N ALA A 11 83.27 -39.64 -0.43
CA ALA A 11 82.26 -40.05 0.54
C ALA A 11 82.66 -39.58 1.94
N VAL A 12 81.73 -38.95 2.67
CA VAL A 12 81.75 -38.92 4.13
C VAL A 12 80.44 -39.53 4.60
N VAL A 13 80.57 -40.71 5.18
CA VAL A 13 79.53 -41.44 5.90
C VAL A 13 79.43 -40.84 7.30
N VAL A 14 78.25 -40.33 7.67
CA VAL A 14 77.85 -40.17 9.07
C VAL A 14 76.58 -40.99 9.26
N LEU A 15 76.71 -42.07 10.04
CA LEU A 15 75.60 -42.83 10.61
C LEU A 15 74.87 -41.99 11.66
N GLY A 16 73.54 -42.04 11.65
CA GLY A 16 72.77 -41.83 12.88
C GLY A 16 71.33 -41.35 12.68
N GLY A 17 70.36 -42.26 12.85
CA GLY A 17 69.01 -41.90 13.31
C GLY A 17 67.87 -42.12 12.31
N LEU A 18 67.28 -43.31 12.32
CA LEU A 18 65.90 -43.50 11.89
C LEU A 18 64.97 -42.84 12.91
N ALA A 19 64.28 -41.78 12.51
CA ALA A 19 63.08 -41.29 13.18
C ALA A 19 61.95 -41.22 12.14
N ALA A 20 61.04 -42.18 12.22
CA ALA A 20 59.79 -42.17 11.51
C ALA A 20 58.81 -41.19 12.20
N GLY A 21 58.02 -40.47 11.39
CA GLY A 21 56.65 -40.12 11.79
C GLY A 21 56.33 -38.63 11.92
N CYS A 22 55.42 -38.19 11.04
CA CYS A 22 54.56 -37.01 11.14
C CYS A 22 55.22 -35.64 10.90
N GLY A 23 55.56 -35.38 9.64
CA GLY A 23 55.65 -34.01 9.14
C GLY A 23 54.28 -33.33 9.19
N ARG A 24 54.17 -32.25 9.97
CA ARG A 24 53.07 -31.29 9.86
C ARG A 24 53.13 -30.66 8.47
N LEU A 25 52.20 -31.04 7.60
CA LEU A 25 51.82 -30.23 6.46
C LEU A 25 51.28 -28.90 7.00
N GLN A 26 52.08 -27.85 6.94
CA GLN A 26 51.57 -26.49 7.00
C GLN A 26 50.74 -26.29 5.74
N SER A 27 49.45 -26.58 5.87
CA SER A 27 48.43 -26.14 4.92
C SER A 27 48.52 -24.61 4.88
N LEU A 28 49.04 -24.09 3.77
CA LEU A 28 48.84 -22.71 3.37
C LEU A 28 47.33 -22.55 3.19
N ARG A 29 46.63 -22.20 4.27
CA ARG A 29 45.28 -21.68 4.18
C ARG A 29 45.42 -20.38 3.39
N SER A 30 45.08 -20.42 2.11
CA SER A 30 44.67 -19.23 1.39
C SER A 30 43.51 -18.65 2.19
N SER A 31 43.77 -17.58 2.92
CA SER A 31 42.75 -16.67 3.39
C SER A 31 42.12 -16.04 2.16
N GLY A 32 41.17 -16.76 1.54
CA GLY A 32 40.16 -16.12 0.73
C GLY A 32 39.43 -15.12 1.61
N PRO A 33 38.93 -14.00 1.06
CA PRO A 33 38.08 -13.12 1.84
C PRO A 33 36.94 -13.99 2.39
N ALA A 34 36.78 -13.98 3.72
CA ALA A 34 35.53 -14.43 4.31
C ALA A 34 34.44 -13.66 3.56
N GLY A 35 33.54 -14.37 2.89
CA GLY A 35 32.37 -13.76 2.32
C GLY A 35 31.68 -13.02 3.45
N ALA A 36 31.68 -11.70 3.38
CA ALA A 36 30.65 -10.96 4.07
C ALA A 36 29.36 -11.49 3.47
N GLU A 37 28.51 -12.15 4.26
CA GLU A 37 27.08 -12.12 3.98
C GLU A 37 26.77 -10.64 3.75
N ALA A 38 26.47 -10.27 2.51
CA ALA A 38 25.96 -8.94 2.26
C ALA A 38 24.64 -8.88 3.02
N ASP A 39 24.48 -7.90 3.91
CA ASP A 39 23.21 -7.67 4.58
C ASP A 39 22.12 -7.59 3.49
N ASN A 40 21.03 -8.35 3.65
CA ASN A 40 19.89 -8.36 2.73
C ASN A 40 19.48 -6.91 2.38
N PRO A 41 19.19 -6.57 1.11
CA PRO A 41 18.76 -5.22 0.78
C PRO A 41 17.52 -4.81 1.58
N GLN A 42 17.56 -3.59 2.12
CA GLN A 42 16.54 -3.04 3.01
C GLN A 42 15.52 -2.26 2.18
N VAL A 43 14.29 -2.77 2.11
CA VAL A 43 13.19 -2.15 1.37
C VAL A 43 12.19 -1.59 2.37
N LEU A 44 11.85 -0.30 2.25
CA LEU A 44 10.83 0.34 3.07
C LEU A 44 9.60 0.65 2.23
N ALA A 45 8.48 0.05 2.58
CA ALA A 45 7.17 0.37 2.01
C ALA A 45 6.40 1.32 2.95
N ALA A 46 5.89 2.41 2.38
CA ALA A 46 5.30 3.48 3.16
C ALA A 46 3.95 3.10 3.78
N ASP A 47 2.99 2.68 2.97
CA ASP A 47 1.63 2.34 3.41
C ASP A 47 1.42 0.83 3.55
N GLY A 48 0.26 0.46 4.13
CA GLY A 48 -0.10 -0.94 4.36
C GLY A 48 -0.22 -1.77 3.08
N VAL A 49 -0.78 -1.20 2.01
CA VAL A 49 -0.98 -1.91 0.74
C VAL A 49 0.37 -2.20 0.09
N LEU A 50 1.24 -1.21 -0.01
CA LEU A 50 2.60 -1.41 -0.51
C LEU A 50 3.41 -2.36 0.38
N CYS A 51 3.22 -2.32 1.69
CA CYS A 51 3.85 -3.26 2.62
C CYS A 51 3.48 -4.71 2.31
N ASP A 52 2.18 -5.00 2.17
CA ASP A 52 1.68 -6.35 1.87
C ASP A 52 2.08 -6.83 0.46
N LEU A 53 1.96 -5.96 -0.55
CA LEU A 53 2.43 -6.26 -1.91
C LEU A 53 3.93 -6.57 -1.92
N THR A 54 4.75 -5.73 -1.29
CA THR A 54 6.21 -5.88 -1.28
C THR A 54 6.62 -7.15 -0.54
N ARG A 55 5.99 -7.46 0.61
CA ARG A 55 6.26 -8.71 1.34
C ARG A 55 5.87 -9.95 0.55
N THR A 56 4.77 -9.89 -0.19
CA THR A 56 4.30 -11.01 -1.03
C THR A 56 5.23 -11.24 -2.23
N LEU A 57 5.82 -10.17 -2.78
CA LEU A 57 6.66 -10.22 -3.97
C LEU A 57 8.15 -10.40 -3.67
N ALA A 58 8.58 -10.11 -2.44
CA ALA A 58 9.97 -10.26 -2.02
C ALA A 58 10.35 -11.72 -1.76
N THR A 59 11.55 -12.09 -2.16
CA THR A 59 12.22 -13.32 -1.73
C THR A 59 12.83 -13.15 -0.34
N SER A 60 13.34 -14.24 0.24
CA SER A 60 14.07 -14.22 1.52
C SER A 60 15.38 -13.41 1.47
N SER A 61 15.79 -12.94 0.30
CA SER A 61 16.97 -12.10 0.11
C SER A 61 16.73 -10.64 0.47
N PHE A 62 15.49 -10.21 0.69
CA PHE A 62 15.16 -8.83 1.06
C PHE A 62 14.73 -8.73 2.52
N THR A 63 14.93 -7.55 3.12
CA THR A 63 14.29 -7.19 4.40
C THR A 63 13.26 -6.11 4.15
N VAL A 64 11.97 -6.42 4.32
CA VAL A 64 10.88 -5.47 4.09
C VAL A 64 10.41 -4.83 5.40
N HIS A 65 10.60 -3.52 5.50
CA HIS A 65 10.08 -2.68 6.58
C HIS A 65 8.83 -1.94 6.14
N CYS A 66 7.87 -1.85 7.04
CA CYS A 66 6.62 -1.13 6.79
C CYS A 66 6.56 0.08 7.70
N LEU A 67 6.29 1.24 7.11
CA LEU A 67 6.31 2.50 7.83
C LEU A 67 5.00 2.73 8.58
N LEU A 68 3.87 2.64 7.88
CA LEU A 68 2.54 2.56 8.47
C LEU A 68 2.16 1.09 8.67
N ALA A 69 1.53 0.81 9.80
CA ALA A 69 1.01 -0.52 10.12
C ALA A 69 -0.53 -0.49 10.18
N GLY A 70 -1.18 -1.40 9.44
CA GLY A 70 -2.64 -1.60 9.50
C GLY A 70 -3.45 -0.33 9.22
N GLU A 71 -4.42 -0.05 10.09
CA GLU A 71 -5.46 0.99 9.97
C GLU A 71 -4.97 2.42 10.29
N GLU A 72 -3.66 2.68 10.25
CA GLU A 72 -3.14 4.04 10.39
C GLU A 72 -3.48 4.89 9.16
N ASP A 73 -4.06 6.07 9.38
CA ASP A 73 -4.42 7.02 8.32
C ASP A 73 -3.14 7.66 7.70
N PRO A 74 -2.86 7.42 6.41
CA PRO A 74 -1.68 7.96 5.73
C PRO A 74 -1.73 9.47 5.53
N HIS A 75 -2.93 10.06 5.47
CA HIS A 75 -3.13 11.49 5.21
C HIS A 75 -2.70 12.35 6.40
N THR A 76 -2.87 11.82 7.61
CA THR A 76 -2.53 12.52 8.87
C THR A 76 -1.30 11.95 9.58
N PHE A 77 -0.63 10.98 8.96
CA PHE A 77 0.52 10.29 9.51
C PHE A 77 1.71 11.23 9.78
N SER A 78 2.45 10.95 10.87
CA SER A 78 3.63 11.70 11.24
C SER A 78 4.83 10.78 11.49
N LEU A 79 6.00 11.16 10.96
CA LEU A 79 7.21 10.37 11.09
C LEU A 79 7.85 10.50 12.47
N SER A 80 8.03 9.38 13.17
CA SER A 80 8.88 9.32 14.36
C SER A 80 10.37 9.44 14.02
N PRO A 81 11.24 9.81 14.98
CA PRO A 81 12.68 9.85 14.76
C PRO A 81 13.29 8.49 14.36
N GLU A 82 12.70 7.38 14.81
CA GLU A 82 13.16 6.04 14.42
C GLU A 82 12.81 5.73 12.97
N GLN A 83 11.58 6.01 12.57
CA GLN A 83 11.12 5.82 11.20
C GLN A 83 11.93 6.65 10.20
N ARG A 84 12.29 7.90 10.55
CA ARG A 84 13.19 8.73 9.70
C ARG A 84 14.56 8.09 9.49
N ARG A 85 15.17 7.57 10.56
CA ARG A 85 16.46 6.86 10.44
C ARG A 85 16.33 5.63 9.56
N ARG A 86 15.25 4.86 9.70
CA ARG A 86 15.01 3.68 8.89
C ARG A 86 14.87 4.03 7.41
N LEU A 87 14.16 5.11 7.12
CA LEU A 87 14.02 5.65 5.76
C LEU A 87 15.37 6.05 5.17
N GLU A 88 16.24 6.70 5.94
CA GLU A 88 17.60 7.04 5.50
C GLU A 88 18.53 5.83 5.29
N GLN A 89 18.25 4.71 5.96
CA GLN A 89 19.03 3.47 5.88
C GLN A 89 18.52 2.48 4.83
N SER A 90 17.39 2.77 4.18
CA SER A 90 16.77 1.85 3.21
C SER A 90 17.44 1.98 1.85
N ASP A 91 17.69 0.85 1.19
CA ASP A 91 18.23 0.81 -0.17
C ASP A 91 17.16 1.17 -1.21
N LEU A 92 15.90 0.90 -0.88
CA LEU A 92 14.72 1.23 -1.68
C LEU A 92 13.60 1.74 -0.77
N VAL A 93 13.00 2.86 -1.15
CA VAL A 93 11.80 3.41 -0.50
C VAL A 93 10.66 3.42 -1.51
N LEU A 94 9.56 2.75 -1.19
CA LEU A 94 8.35 2.68 -1.99
C LEU A 94 7.27 3.52 -1.32
N ILE A 95 6.68 4.46 -2.06
CA ILE A 95 5.53 5.27 -1.63
C ILE A 95 4.39 5.09 -2.63
N ASN A 96 3.14 5.28 -2.20
CA ASN A 96 2.01 5.19 -3.12
C ASN A 96 2.13 6.22 -4.25
N GLY A 97 2.40 7.49 -3.92
CA GLY A 97 2.34 8.60 -4.87
C GLY A 97 0.99 9.33 -4.82
N HIS A 98 0.82 10.33 -5.69
CA HIS A 98 -0.36 11.20 -5.78
C HIS A 98 -0.72 11.88 -4.45
N GLY A 99 0.27 12.12 -3.60
CA GLY A 99 0.08 12.82 -2.34
C GLY A 99 -0.59 12.01 -1.21
N LEU A 100 -0.77 10.69 -1.32
CA LEU A 100 -1.41 9.85 -0.27
C LEU A 100 -0.82 10.08 1.13
N THR A 101 0.50 10.24 1.22
CA THR A 101 1.22 10.38 2.49
C THR A 101 2.00 11.70 2.47
N PRO A 102 1.38 12.82 2.86
CA PRO A 102 1.94 14.16 2.64
C PRO A 102 3.31 14.38 3.28
N VAL A 103 3.55 13.74 4.44
CA VAL A 103 4.84 13.82 5.15
C VAL A 103 6.01 13.21 4.34
N LEU A 104 5.72 12.43 3.29
CA LEU A 104 6.72 11.82 2.39
C LEU A 104 6.85 12.53 1.04
N ALA A 105 6.06 13.57 0.75
CA ALA A 105 6.02 14.22 -0.57
C ALA A 105 7.41 14.64 -1.07
N THR A 106 8.23 15.23 -0.19
CA THR A 106 9.58 15.70 -0.53
C THR A 106 10.55 14.58 -0.92
N LEU A 107 10.25 13.32 -0.58
CA LEU A 107 11.11 12.19 -0.96
C LEU A 107 10.92 11.82 -2.43
N ALA A 108 9.70 11.91 -2.93
CA ALA A 108 9.39 11.70 -4.34
C ALA A 108 10.09 12.77 -5.20
N GLU A 109 9.92 14.05 -4.82
CA GLU A 109 10.52 15.20 -5.50
C GLU A 109 12.05 15.14 -5.56
N ALA A 110 12.67 14.54 -4.55
CA ALA A 110 14.12 14.38 -4.45
C ALA A 110 14.63 13.10 -5.13
N GLU A 111 13.77 12.32 -5.81
CA GLU A 111 14.09 11.01 -6.40
C GLU A 111 14.67 10.02 -5.37
N ARG A 112 14.25 10.14 -4.10
CA ARG A 112 14.68 9.27 -2.98
C ARG A 112 13.66 8.19 -2.66
N ALA A 113 12.54 8.16 -3.36
CA ALA A 113 11.51 7.15 -3.26
C ALA A 113 10.89 6.90 -4.64
N VAL A 114 10.38 5.69 -4.84
CA VAL A 114 9.61 5.32 -6.03
C VAL A 114 8.13 5.53 -5.72
N ALA A 115 7.48 6.45 -6.44
CA ALA A 115 6.04 6.65 -6.40
C ALA A 115 5.34 5.62 -7.28
N VAL A 116 4.88 4.52 -6.66
CA VAL A 116 4.43 3.32 -7.37
C VAL A 116 3.20 3.58 -8.24
N ALA A 117 2.21 4.33 -7.72
CA ALA A 117 0.98 4.67 -8.44
C ALA A 117 1.18 5.75 -9.52
N GLU A 118 2.27 6.52 -9.48
CA GLU A 118 2.64 7.47 -10.53
C GLU A 118 3.34 6.78 -11.72
N ALA A 119 3.82 5.55 -11.52
CA ALA A 119 4.47 4.74 -12.54
C ALA A 119 3.51 3.84 -13.34
N ILE A 120 2.20 3.90 -13.07
CA ILE A 120 1.17 3.10 -13.75
C ILE A 120 0.18 3.97 -14.51
N GLU A 121 -0.46 3.39 -15.52
CA GLU A 121 -1.56 4.05 -16.21
C GLU A 121 -2.84 3.88 -15.39
N LEU A 122 -3.47 5.00 -15.02
CA LEU A 122 -4.69 5.02 -14.22
C LEU A 122 -5.90 5.35 -15.10
N PRO A 123 -7.05 4.69 -14.87
CA PRO A 123 -8.28 5.11 -15.54
C PRO A 123 -8.70 6.51 -15.08
N SER A 124 -9.27 7.29 -15.98
CA SER A 124 -9.87 8.57 -15.61
C SER A 124 -11.06 8.36 -14.68
N LEU A 125 -11.10 9.11 -13.59
CA LEU A 125 -12.27 9.19 -12.71
C LEU A 125 -13.19 10.30 -13.20
N GLU A 126 -14.50 10.06 -13.16
CA GLU A 126 -15.45 11.15 -13.31
C GLU A 126 -15.37 12.07 -12.08
N GLU A 127 -15.35 13.38 -12.30
CA GLU A 127 -15.52 14.34 -11.21
C GLU A 127 -16.95 14.20 -10.67
N THR A 128 -17.08 13.52 -9.54
CA THR A 128 -18.25 13.63 -8.68
C THR A 128 -18.03 14.81 -7.76
N ASP A 129 -18.83 15.86 -7.93
CA ASP A 129 -18.87 16.96 -6.97
C ASP A 129 -19.17 16.37 -5.58
N PRO A 130 -18.31 16.63 -4.57
CA PRO A 130 -18.65 16.34 -3.19
C PRO A 130 -20.00 16.99 -2.88
N LEU A 131 -20.79 16.39 -1.98
CA LEU A 131 -22.01 17.07 -1.55
C LEU A 131 -21.63 18.45 -1.01
N PRO A 132 -22.21 19.53 -1.57
CA PRO A 132 -21.78 20.88 -1.26
C PRO A 132 -21.93 21.12 0.24
N MET A 133 -20.90 21.72 0.84
CA MET A 133 -21.10 22.49 2.05
C MET A 133 -22.23 23.49 1.77
N ALA A 134 -23.06 23.78 2.77
CA ALA A 134 -23.75 25.06 2.72
C ALA A 134 -22.69 26.16 2.94
N ASP A 135 -21.95 26.49 1.88
CA ASP A 135 -21.26 27.76 1.77
C ASP A 135 -22.35 28.81 1.66
N HIS A 136 -22.77 29.30 2.80
CA HIS A 136 -23.46 30.58 2.86
C HIS A 136 -22.41 31.65 2.56
N HIS A 137 -22.18 31.90 1.27
CA HIS A 137 -22.00 33.27 0.84
C HIS A 137 -23.26 34.02 1.28
N ASP A 138 -23.16 34.74 2.38
CA ASP A 138 -24.14 35.75 2.76
C ASP A 138 -24.20 36.78 1.62
N ASP A 139 -25.16 36.61 0.73
CA ASP A 139 -25.61 37.64 -0.20
C ASP A 139 -26.29 38.73 0.63
N HIS A 140 -25.45 39.60 1.23
CA HIS A 140 -25.91 40.83 1.84
C HIS A 140 -26.20 41.85 0.75
N GLY A 141 -27.46 41.87 0.33
CA GLY A 141 -28.08 43.03 -0.29
C GLY A 141 -27.84 44.29 0.55
N HIS A 142 -27.28 45.29 -0.12
CA HIS A 142 -27.13 46.71 0.19
C HIS A 142 -27.73 47.26 1.50
N ASP A 143 -26.92 48.04 2.22
CA ASP A 143 -27.27 49.44 2.54
C ASP A 143 -26.02 50.29 2.81
N ASP A 144 -26.07 51.53 2.32
CA ASP A 144 -25.02 52.55 2.27
C ASP A 144 -24.52 53.00 3.65
N HIS A 145 -23.21 53.23 3.82
CA HIS A 145 -22.65 54.38 4.56
C HIS A 145 -21.16 54.60 4.24
N HIS A 146 -20.82 55.85 3.93
CA HIS A 146 -19.47 56.36 3.69
C HIS A 146 -18.57 56.32 4.95
N GLU A 147 -17.28 55.97 4.82
CA GLU A 147 -16.14 56.89 4.98
C GLU A 147 -14.78 56.18 4.76
N LEU A 148 -13.76 57.01 4.54
CA LEU A 148 -12.46 56.75 3.92
C LEU A 148 -11.47 56.03 4.84
N SER A 149 -10.72 55.05 4.33
CA SER A 149 -9.26 54.96 4.50
C SER A 149 -8.63 53.94 3.56
N ASN A 150 -7.62 54.38 2.83
CA ASN A 150 -6.72 53.55 2.04
C ASN A 150 -5.96 52.55 2.93
N GLY A 151 -5.99 51.28 2.54
CA GLY A 151 -5.10 50.24 3.06
C GLY A 151 -5.42 48.90 2.40
N HIS A 152 -4.95 48.70 1.17
CA HIS A 152 -4.93 47.36 0.57
C HIS A 152 -3.93 46.50 1.34
N SER A 153 -4.43 45.72 2.28
CA SER A 153 -3.79 44.49 2.73
C SER A 153 -4.49 43.34 2.02
N PRO A 154 -3.79 42.43 1.32
CA PRO A 154 -4.41 41.18 0.90
C PRO A 154 -4.74 40.40 2.18
N ASP A 155 -6.03 40.10 2.36
CA ASP A 155 -6.52 39.23 3.41
C ASP A 155 -5.96 37.82 3.21
N PRO A 156 -5.23 37.21 4.16
CA PRO A 156 -4.63 35.90 3.99
C PRO A 156 -5.51 34.84 4.67
N HIS A 157 -6.74 34.66 4.21
CA HIS A 157 -7.62 33.62 4.74
C HIS A 157 -8.45 32.97 3.62
N HIS A 158 -7.74 32.37 2.68
CA HIS A 158 -8.22 31.12 2.09
C HIS A 158 -7.56 30.01 2.90
N ASP A 159 -8.37 29.31 3.70
CA ASP A 159 -8.00 28.00 4.22
C ASP A 159 -7.97 27.04 3.02
N ASP A 160 -6.93 27.18 2.20
CA ASP A 160 -6.53 26.23 1.17
C ASP A 160 -6.00 25.00 1.92
N HIS A 161 -6.94 24.21 2.45
CA HIS A 161 -6.67 22.85 2.85
C HIS A 161 -6.14 22.13 1.62
N HIS A 162 -4.85 21.78 1.69
CA HIS A 162 -4.07 21.10 0.67
C HIS A 162 -4.87 20.00 -0.05
N ASP A 163 -5.49 20.35 -1.19
CA ASP A 163 -6.01 19.34 -2.11
C ASP A 163 -4.79 18.65 -2.72
N HIS A 164 -4.66 17.37 -2.43
CA HIS A 164 -3.50 16.56 -2.80
C HIS A 164 -3.53 16.26 -4.30
N GLY A 165 -3.11 17.21 -5.14
CA GLY A 165 -3.01 17.04 -6.59
C GLY A 165 -4.36 16.78 -7.28
N ASP A 166 -4.35 16.84 -8.61
CA ASP A 166 -5.56 16.62 -9.43
C ASP A 166 -6.02 15.14 -9.48
N VAL A 167 -5.29 14.22 -8.82
CA VAL A 167 -5.46 12.76 -8.95
C VAL A 167 -5.75 12.12 -7.60
N ASP A 168 -6.83 11.34 -7.53
CA ASP A 168 -7.18 10.54 -6.36
C ASP A 168 -6.06 9.50 -6.06
N PRO A 169 -5.47 9.49 -4.84
CA PRO A 169 -4.39 8.58 -4.51
C PRO A 169 -4.83 7.14 -4.18
N HIS A 170 -6.13 6.86 -3.99
CA HIS A 170 -6.63 5.57 -3.50
C HIS A 170 -6.74 4.49 -4.59
N VAL A 171 -5.66 4.33 -5.37
CA VAL A 171 -5.64 3.60 -6.64
C VAL A 171 -5.88 2.09 -6.49
N TRP A 172 -5.53 1.51 -5.33
CA TRP A 172 -5.55 0.05 -5.09
C TRP A 172 -6.95 -0.54 -4.99
N HIS A 173 -7.97 0.30 -4.83
CA HIS A 173 -9.36 -0.13 -4.83
C HIS A 173 -9.84 -0.62 -6.21
N HIS A 174 -9.02 -0.49 -7.26
CA HIS A 174 -9.21 -1.15 -8.54
C HIS A 174 -8.17 -2.27 -8.72
N PRO A 175 -8.57 -3.55 -8.79
CA PRO A 175 -7.61 -4.66 -8.81
C PRO A 175 -6.60 -4.65 -9.96
N GLU A 176 -6.95 -4.14 -11.14
CA GLU A 176 -5.96 -3.97 -12.23
C GLU A 176 -4.88 -2.93 -11.92
N ASN A 177 -5.21 -1.85 -11.20
CA ASN A 177 -4.19 -0.90 -10.71
C ASN A 177 -3.26 -1.61 -9.74
N THR A 178 -3.79 -2.42 -8.81
CA THR A 178 -3.00 -3.21 -7.85
C THR A 178 -2.10 -4.23 -8.56
N GLN A 179 -2.56 -4.84 -9.66
CA GLN A 179 -1.73 -5.69 -10.52
C GLN A 179 -0.57 -4.90 -11.13
N ALA A 180 -0.83 -3.69 -11.66
CA ALA A 180 0.19 -2.83 -12.22
C ALA A 180 1.20 -2.36 -11.16
N MET A 181 0.73 -2.00 -9.95
CA MET A 181 1.59 -1.68 -8.81
C MET A 181 2.50 -2.86 -8.45
N ALA A 182 1.96 -4.09 -8.43
CA ALA A 182 2.75 -5.30 -8.19
C ALA A 182 3.86 -5.50 -9.25
N MET A 183 3.59 -5.17 -10.51
CA MET A 183 4.61 -5.22 -11.58
C MET A 183 5.73 -4.21 -11.32
N VAL A 184 5.39 -2.96 -10.97
CA VAL A 184 6.37 -1.92 -10.64
C VAL A 184 7.23 -2.36 -9.46
N VAL A 185 6.61 -2.81 -8.36
CA VAL A 185 7.35 -3.30 -7.17
C VAL A 185 8.31 -4.43 -7.55
N THR A 186 7.86 -5.38 -8.38
CA THR A 186 8.70 -6.51 -8.83
C THR A 186 9.90 -6.03 -9.66
N GLU A 187 9.71 -5.02 -10.51
CA GLU A 187 10.78 -4.43 -11.30
C GLU A 187 11.83 -3.73 -10.42
N GLU A 188 11.38 -2.97 -9.41
CA GLU A 188 12.25 -2.31 -8.43
C GLU A 188 13.07 -3.32 -7.63
N LEU A 189 12.43 -4.38 -7.11
CA LEU A 189 13.11 -5.47 -6.42
C LEU A 189 14.12 -6.18 -7.34
N THR A 190 13.75 -6.43 -8.60
CA THR A 190 14.64 -7.06 -9.59
C THR A 190 15.87 -6.21 -9.89
N ARG A 191 15.73 -4.88 -9.88
CA ARG A 191 16.87 -3.97 -10.08
C ARG A 191 17.85 -4.02 -8.91
N LEU A 192 17.33 -4.20 -7.70
CA LEU A 192 18.10 -4.27 -6.46
C LEU A 192 18.81 -5.62 -6.28
N ALA A 193 18.18 -6.74 -6.69
CA ALA A 193 18.77 -8.07 -6.70
C ALA A 193 18.54 -8.81 -8.04
N PRO A 194 19.34 -8.53 -9.09
CA PRO A 194 19.18 -9.14 -10.42
C PRO A 194 19.32 -10.68 -10.44
N GLU A 195 20.01 -11.26 -9.48
CA GLU A 195 20.15 -12.70 -9.27
C GLU A 195 18.82 -13.39 -8.93
N ASP A 196 17.89 -12.66 -8.28
CA ASP A 196 16.59 -13.17 -7.85
C ASP A 196 15.50 -12.97 -8.90
N ALA A 197 15.83 -12.38 -10.05
CA ALA A 197 14.88 -11.97 -11.08
C ALA A 197 13.94 -13.10 -11.56
N THR A 198 14.39 -14.35 -11.57
CA THR A 198 13.51 -15.48 -11.94
C THR A 198 12.48 -15.78 -10.85
N ALA A 199 12.90 -15.79 -9.58
CA ALA A 199 12.02 -16.03 -8.44
C ALA A 199 10.99 -14.91 -8.29
N LEU A 200 11.44 -13.65 -8.38
CA LEU A 200 10.58 -12.46 -8.33
C LEU A 200 9.50 -12.48 -9.42
N ARG A 201 9.86 -12.84 -10.66
CA ARG A 201 8.89 -12.96 -11.76
C ARG A 201 7.86 -14.08 -11.55
N MET A 202 8.27 -15.21 -10.97
CA MET A 202 7.33 -16.30 -10.65
C MET A 202 6.35 -15.89 -9.56
N LEU A 203 6.84 -15.28 -8.47
CA LEU A 203 5.99 -14.74 -7.40
C LEU A 203 5.01 -13.69 -7.95
N ASN A 204 5.48 -12.77 -8.79
CA ASN A 204 4.61 -11.78 -9.42
C ASN A 204 3.54 -12.40 -10.31
N GLN A 205 3.88 -13.43 -11.09
CA GLN A 205 2.90 -14.13 -11.92
C GLN A 205 1.81 -14.80 -11.08
N GLU A 206 2.16 -15.41 -9.94
CA GLU A 206 1.20 -16.02 -9.01
C GLU A 206 0.35 -14.96 -8.30
N ALA A 207 0.97 -13.87 -7.85
CA ALA A 207 0.27 -12.74 -7.23
C ALA A 207 -0.76 -12.11 -8.19
N ILE A 208 -0.37 -11.86 -9.45
CA ILE A 208 -1.28 -11.32 -10.47
C ILE A 208 -2.43 -12.28 -10.76
N ALA A 209 -2.20 -13.60 -10.74
CA ALA A 209 -3.29 -14.56 -10.91
C ALA A 209 -4.33 -14.45 -9.78
N VAL A 210 -3.91 -14.27 -8.53
CA VAL A 210 -4.83 -14.04 -7.40
C VAL A 210 -5.58 -12.71 -7.55
N LEU A 211 -4.89 -11.62 -7.89
CA LEU A 211 -5.52 -10.30 -8.05
C LEU A 211 -6.52 -10.26 -9.22
N LYS A 212 -6.25 -11.02 -10.30
CA LYS A 212 -7.18 -11.18 -11.41
C LYS A 212 -8.42 -11.98 -11.03
N ASP A 213 -8.24 -13.07 -10.29
CA ASP A 213 -9.37 -13.85 -9.78
C ASP A 213 -10.19 -13.03 -8.77
N MET A 214 -9.54 -12.18 -7.97
CA MET A 214 -10.18 -11.22 -7.06
C MET A 214 -11.05 -10.21 -7.80
N ASP A 215 -10.59 -9.67 -8.93
CA ASP A 215 -11.40 -8.78 -9.76
C ASP A 215 -12.66 -9.49 -10.29
N ALA A 216 -12.46 -10.67 -10.88
CA ALA A 216 -13.56 -11.47 -11.43
C ALA A 216 -14.55 -11.92 -10.34
N TRP A 217 -14.06 -12.21 -9.14
CA TRP A 217 -14.89 -12.51 -7.98
C TRP A 217 -15.71 -11.29 -7.56
N ALA A 218 -15.09 -10.11 -7.42
CA ALA A 218 -15.80 -8.91 -6.98
C ALA A 218 -16.87 -8.47 -7.98
N GLU A 219 -16.60 -8.58 -9.28
CA GLU A 219 -17.59 -8.33 -10.34
C GLU A 219 -18.84 -9.21 -10.16
N GLN A 220 -18.66 -10.51 -9.92
CA GLN A 220 -19.78 -11.43 -9.65
C GLN A 220 -20.59 -11.03 -8.40
N GLN A 221 -19.92 -10.53 -7.36
CA GLN A 221 -20.61 -10.11 -6.14
C GLN A 221 -21.41 -8.84 -6.39
N VAL A 222 -20.82 -7.85 -7.07
CA VAL A 222 -21.47 -6.58 -7.40
C VAL A 222 -22.63 -6.78 -8.37
N GLU A 223 -22.57 -7.75 -9.28
CA GLU A 223 -23.67 -8.09 -10.18
C GLU A 223 -24.96 -8.49 -9.45
N THR A 224 -24.86 -8.97 -8.21
CA THR A 224 -26.03 -9.29 -7.38
C THR A 224 -26.75 -8.06 -6.82
N ILE A 225 -26.09 -6.89 -6.82
CA ILE A 225 -26.64 -5.63 -6.32
C ILE A 225 -27.61 -5.05 -7.35
N PRO A 226 -28.84 -4.67 -6.97
CA PRO A 226 -29.77 -3.96 -7.84
C PRO A 226 -29.10 -2.70 -8.42
N SER A 227 -29.09 -2.53 -9.74
CA SER A 227 -28.34 -1.44 -10.37
C SER A 227 -28.77 -0.04 -9.94
N GLN A 228 -30.03 0.14 -9.52
CA GLN A 228 -30.53 1.42 -8.98
C GLN A 228 -29.99 1.74 -7.58
N GLN A 229 -29.40 0.77 -6.88
CA GLN A 229 -28.86 0.92 -5.52
C GLN A 229 -27.33 1.05 -5.52
N ARG A 230 -26.67 1.11 -6.68
CA ARG A 230 -25.20 1.19 -6.77
C ARG A 230 -24.67 2.60 -6.47
N VAL A 231 -24.95 3.08 -5.27
CA VAL A 231 -24.39 4.32 -4.73
C VAL A 231 -23.61 4.01 -3.47
N LEU A 232 -22.31 4.34 -3.50
CA LEU A 232 -21.40 4.15 -2.39
C LEU A 232 -21.30 5.48 -1.63
N ALA A 233 -22.05 5.60 -0.54
CA ALA A 233 -22.05 6.79 0.31
C ALA A 233 -21.18 6.57 1.55
N SER A 234 -20.02 7.21 1.60
CA SER A 234 -19.04 7.12 2.70
C SER A 234 -18.48 8.49 3.09
N ARG A 235 -17.51 8.57 4.00
CA ARG A 235 -17.10 9.83 4.61
C ARG A 235 -16.23 10.66 3.67
N HIS A 236 -15.18 10.09 3.07
CA HIS A 236 -14.37 10.80 2.06
C HIS A 236 -14.33 10.08 0.72
N LYS A 237 -13.75 10.78 -0.26
CA LYS A 237 -13.57 10.28 -1.63
C LYS A 237 -12.34 9.38 -1.62
N ALA A 238 -12.56 8.08 -1.64
CA ALA A 238 -11.53 7.05 -1.59
C ALA A 238 -11.86 5.80 -2.41
N PHE A 239 -13.13 5.61 -2.79
CA PHE A 239 -13.58 4.46 -3.55
C PHE A 239 -13.81 4.79 -5.02
N GLY A 240 -13.28 5.92 -5.52
CA GLY A 240 -13.48 6.38 -6.90
C GLY A 240 -13.07 5.33 -7.93
N TYR A 241 -11.93 4.66 -7.73
CA TYR A 241 -11.46 3.58 -8.61
C TYR A 241 -12.30 2.30 -8.51
N TYR A 242 -12.81 1.95 -7.33
CA TYR A 242 -13.75 0.84 -7.16
C TYR A 242 -15.07 1.14 -7.87
N ALA A 243 -15.57 2.38 -7.69
CA ALA A 243 -16.81 2.84 -8.28
C ALA A 243 -16.73 2.86 -9.81
N GLN A 244 -15.60 3.32 -10.35
CA GLN A 244 -15.30 3.28 -11.78
C GLN A 244 -15.27 1.84 -12.31
N ARG A 245 -14.59 0.90 -11.64
CA ARG A 245 -14.44 -0.49 -12.12
C ARG A 245 -15.78 -1.25 -12.14
N TYR A 246 -16.61 -1.06 -11.12
CA TYR A 246 -17.79 -1.89 -10.89
C TYR A 246 -19.13 -1.16 -11.12
N GLY A 247 -19.08 0.09 -11.60
CA GLY A 247 -20.26 0.87 -11.99
C GLY A 247 -21.09 1.34 -10.80
N PHE A 248 -20.43 1.94 -9.81
CA PHE A 248 -21.08 2.68 -8.73
C PHE A 248 -20.99 4.18 -8.98
N ARG A 249 -21.94 4.91 -8.41
CA ARG A 249 -21.75 6.34 -8.12
C ARG A 249 -21.16 6.47 -6.73
N GLU A 250 -19.95 7.02 -6.63
CA GLU A 250 -19.39 7.41 -5.34
C GLU A 250 -20.03 8.70 -4.84
N LEU A 251 -20.34 8.77 -3.55
CA LEU A 251 -20.88 9.93 -2.88
C LEU A 251 -20.13 10.18 -1.57
N ALA A 252 -19.13 11.05 -1.62
CA ALA A 252 -18.38 11.44 -0.44
C ALA A 252 -19.19 12.46 0.40
N LEU A 253 -19.36 12.17 1.68
CA LEU A 253 -20.00 13.05 2.67
C LEU A 253 -18.99 14.04 3.27
N LYS A 254 -17.98 14.47 2.49
CA LYS A 254 -16.94 15.40 2.93
C LYS A 254 -17.60 16.62 3.57
N GLY A 255 -17.14 16.99 4.77
CA GLY A 255 -17.55 18.23 5.45
C GLY A 255 -18.33 18.08 6.75
N PHE A 256 -18.87 16.92 7.08
CA PHE A 256 -19.47 16.69 8.40
C PHE A 256 -18.40 16.30 9.43
N SER A 257 -17.54 17.25 9.81
CA SER A 257 -16.62 17.09 10.94
C SER A 257 -17.35 17.34 12.27
N THR A 258 -16.93 16.62 13.31
CA THR A 258 -17.71 16.26 14.52
C THR A 258 -17.98 17.37 15.55
N THR A 259 -17.95 18.64 15.19
CA THR A 259 -18.08 19.72 16.20
C THR A 259 -19.08 20.83 15.89
N GLU A 260 -19.44 21.07 14.63
CA GLU A 260 -20.51 22.00 14.33
C GLU A 260 -21.84 21.26 14.25
N ALA A 261 -22.79 21.68 15.08
CA ALA A 261 -24.17 21.22 14.97
C ALA A 261 -24.62 21.39 13.53
N VAL A 262 -24.90 20.27 12.84
CA VAL A 262 -25.41 20.31 11.47
C VAL A 262 -26.66 21.20 11.47
N ARG A 263 -26.55 22.38 10.86
CA ARG A 263 -27.64 23.37 10.85
C ARG A 263 -28.86 22.73 10.16
N PRO A 264 -30.11 23.04 10.59
CA PRO A 264 -31.30 22.42 10.01
C PRO A 264 -31.42 22.55 8.48
N ALA A 265 -30.89 23.63 7.89
CA ALA A 265 -30.85 23.84 6.44
C ALA A 265 -29.89 22.87 5.73
N VAL A 266 -28.64 22.77 6.21
CA VAL A 266 -27.63 21.80 5.72
C VAL A 266 -28.17 20.37 5.76
N LEU A 267 -28.87 20.04 6.83
CA LEU A 267 -29.49 18.72 6.97
C LEU A 267 -30.63 18.48 5.98
N ALA A 268 -31.41 19.50 5.63
CA ALA A 268 -32.49 19.38 4.65
C ALA A 268 -31.94 19.17 3.24
N ASP A 269 -30.87 19.88 2.87
CA ASP A 269 -30.19 19.71 1.59
C ASP A 269 -29.52 18.34 1.48
N LEU A 270 -28.79 17.91 2.52
CA LEU A 270 -28.21 16.58 2.59
C LEU A 270 -29.28 15.48 2.40
N ARG A 271 -30.43 15.60 3.07
CA ARG A 271 -31.52 14.62 2.93
C ARG A 271 -32.07 14.57 1.52
N ARG A 272 -32.18 15.72 0.85
CA ARG A 272 -32.63 15.81 -0.54
C ARG A 272 -31.63 15.13 -1.47
N GLU A 273 -30.35 15.41 -1.32
CA GLU A 273 -29.29 14.82 -2.15
C GLU A 273 -29.15 13.31 -1.95
N LEU A 274 -29.18 12.84 -0.71
CA LEU A 274 -29.18 11.40 -0.40
C LEU A 274 -30.39 10.69 -1.02
N ALA A 275 -31.56 11.34 -1.02
CA ALA A 275 -32.77 10.80 -1.65
C ALA A 275 -32.69 10.82 -3.19
N GLU A 276 -32.22 11.92 -3.79
CA GLU A 276 -32.04 12.06 -5.25
C GLU A 276 -31.01 11.05 -5.79
N ALA A 277 -29.96 10.77 -5.01
CA ALA A 277 -28.95 9.77 -5.33
C ALA A 277 -29.42 8.33 -5.04
N ASN A 278 -30.61 8.09 -4.47
CA ASN A 278 -31.09 6.77 -4.05
C ASN A 278 -30.16 6.05 -3.06
N VAL A 279 -29.60 6.77 -2.10
CA VAL A 279 -28.78 6.17 -1.04
C VAL A 279 -29.65 5.33 -0.12
N VAL A 280 -29.35 4.04 -0.01
CA VAL A 280 -30.09 3.08 0.83
C VAL A 280 -29.36 2.69 2.11
N VAL A 281 -28.06 2.95 2.18
CA VAL A 281 -27.18 2.65 3.32
C VAL A 281 -26.02 3.65 3.36
N LEU A 282 -25.53 3.96 4.55
CA LEU A 282 -24.33 4.77 4.75
C LEU A 282 -23.19 3.87 5.24
N PHE A 283 -22.02 3.98 4.62
CA PHE A 283 -20.84 3.21 4.99
C PHE A 283 -19.95 4.02 5.93
N SER A 284 -19.68 3.48 7.11
CA SER A 284 -18.64 4.02 8.00
C SER A 284 -17.28 3.59 7.50
N GLU A 285 -16.26 4.42 7.71
CA GLU A 285 -14.86 4.10 7.46
C GLU A 285 -14.07 3.91 8.78
N GLN A 286 -14.78 3.89 9.91
CA GLN A 286 -14.25 3.77 11.25
C GLN A 286 -15.12 2.83 12.08
N ASP A 287 -14.49 2.11 13.02
CA ASP A 287 -15.17 1.34 14.05
C ASP A 287 -14.74 1.82 15.46
N PRO A 288 -15.65 2.39 16.27
CA PRO A 288 -17.07 2.66 15.97
C PRO A 288 -17.26 3.79 14.95
N PRO A 289 -18.44 3.88 14.29
CA PRO A 289 -18.73 4.96 13.36
C PRO A 289 -18.59 6.35 13.99
N GLY A 290 -18.05 7.31 13.22
CA GLY A 290 -17.90 8.68 13.68
C GLY A 290 -19.24 9.34 14.05
N GLN A 291 -19.21 10.27 15.02
CA GLN A 291 -20.41 10.93 15.55
C GLN A 291 -21.22 11.64 14.46
N SER A 292 -20.56 12.26 13.48
CA SER A 292 -21.23 12.96 12.38
C SER A 292 -22.04 11.99 11.52
N LEU A 293 -21.47 10.85 11.13
CA LEU A 293 -22.17 9.84 10.35
C LEU A 293 -23.37 9.24 11.13
N GLN A 294 -23.24 9.05 12.44
CA GLN A 294 -24.36 8.64 13.29
C GLN A 294 -25.49 9.68 13.28
N VAL A 295 -25.18 10.97 13.37
CA VAL A 295 -26.18 12.06 13.29
C VAL A 295 -26.86 12.06 11.91
N ILE A 296 -26.09 11.94 10.83
CA ILE A 296 -26.63 11.89 9.46
C ILE A 296 -27.58 10.70 9.33
N SER A 297 -27.19 9.52 9.82
CA SER A 297 -28.05 8.32 9.80
C SER A 297 -29.36 8.54 10.56
N GLN A 298 -29.29 9.06 11.80
CA GLN A 298 -30.46 9.32 12.63
C GLN A 298 -31.42 10.34 12.01
N GLN A 299 -30.88 11.37 11.37
CA GLN A 299 -31.67 12.48 10.83
C GLN A 299 -32.20 12.21 9.41
N SER A 300 -31.45 11.47 8.59
CA SER A 300 -31.89 11.06 7.24
C SER A 300 -32.84 9.87 7.28
N GLY A 301 -32.74 9.03 8.31
CA GLY A 301 -33.43 7.73 8.39
C GLY A 301 -32.74 6.63 7.58
N ILE A 302 -31.59 6.90 6.97
CA ILE A 302 -30.80 5.93 6.22
C ILE A 302 -29.93 5.14 7.22
N PRO A 303 -29.98 3.80 7.23
CA PRO A 303 -29.22 2.99 8.17
C PRO A 303 -27.71 3.05 7.89
N LEU A 304 -26.90 2.88 8.94
CA LEU A 304 -25.49 2.56 8.80
C LEU A 304 -25.31 1.10 8.39
N SER A 305 -24.33 0.83 7.54
CA SER A 305 -23.85 -0.54 7.31
C SER A 305 -23.38 -1.16 8.63
N PRO A 306 -23.70 -2.44 8.92
CA PRO A 306 -23.23 -3.12 10.14
C PRO A 306 -21.72 -3.28 10.22
N ARG A 307 -21.03 -3.33 9.06
CA ARG A 307 -19.57 -3.35 8.95
C ARG A 307 -19.08 -2.03 8.38
N HIS A 308 -17.93 -1.58 8.86
CA HIS A 308 -17.23 -0.43 8.28
C HIS A 308 -16.42 -0.87 7.06
N LEU A 309 -16.09 0.08 6.20
CA LEU A 309 -15.15 -0.05 5.11
C LEU A 309 -13.76 0.37 5.59
N ILE A 310 -12.73 -0.20 4.98
CA ILE A 310 -11.36 0.28 5.08
C ILE A 310 -11.08 1.13 3.85
N ALA A 311 -11.08 2.45 4.01
CA ALA A 311 -10.83 3.39 2.92
C ALA A 311 -9.33 3.56 2.67
N ASP A 312 -8.54 3.76 3.72
CA ASP A 312 -7.13 4.09 3.65
C ASP A 312 -6.28 2.92 4.17
N GLY A 313 -5.55 2.24 3.28
CA GLY A 313 -4.66 1.13 3.66
C GLY A 313 -5.37 -0.21 3.86
N LEU A 314 -5.02 -0.92 4.94
CA LEU A 314 -5.43 -2.29 5.22
C LEU A 314 -6.14 -2.42 6.56
N GLY A 315 -7.10 -3.34 6.66
CA GLY A 315 -7.71 -3.67 7.94
C GLY A 315 -6.70 -4.30 8.90
N ALA A 316 -6.97 -4.22 10.21
CA ALA A 316 -6.03 -4.68 11.22
C ALA A 316 -5.63 -6.16 11.04
N GLY A 317 -4.36 -6.41 10.71
CA GLY A 317 -3.82 -7.75 10.49
C GLY A 317 -4.28 -8.43 9.20
N GLN A 318 -4.93 -7.69 8.30
CA GLN A 318 -5.39 -8.17 7.01
C GLN A 318 -4.37 -7.85 5.91
N SER A 319 -4.34 -8.69 4.88
CA SER A 319 -3.66 -8.44 3.61
C SER A 319 -4.47 -7.53 2.69
N THR A 320 -3.88 -7.15 1.56
CA THR A 320 -4.54 -6.40 0.48
C THR A 320 -5.78 -7.14 -0.03
N VAL A 321 -5.66 -8.44 -0.25
CA VAL A 321 -6.76 -9.29 -0.74
C VAL A 321 -7.85 -9.43 0.31
N GLU A 322 -7.49 -9.67 1.58
CA GLU A 322 -8.47 -9.79 2.67
C GLU A 322 -9.26 -8.49 2.89
N THR A 323 -8.56 -7.35 2.87
CA THR A 323 -9.20 -6.03 3.01
C THR A 323 -10.16 -5.76 1.85
N PHE A 324 -9.73 -6.04 0.62
CA PHE A 324 -10.56 -5.85 -0.57
C PHE A 324 -11.79 -6.77 -0.57
N VAL A 325 -11.63 -8.04 -0.21
CA VAL A 325 -12.73 -9.00 -0.04
C VAL A 325 -13.72 -8.51 1.03
N GLY A 326 -13.21 -8.05 2.17
CA GLY A 326 -14.01 -7.49 3.26
C GLY A 326 -14.82 -6.27 2.85
N ASN A 327 -14.20 -5.33 2.14
CA ASN A 327 -14.87 -4.15 1.58
C ASN A 327 -15.94 -4.55 0.57
N THR A 328 -15.61 -5.42 -0.39
CA THR A 328 -16.54 -5.88 -1.43
C THR A 328 -17.78 -6.53 -0.82
N CYS A 329 -17.61 -7.40 0.17
CA CYS A 329 -18.76 -8.02 0.84
C CYS A 329 -19.54 -7.04 1.71
N THR A 330 -18.87 -6.07 2.34
CA THR A 330 -19.56 -5.01 3.09
C THR A 330 -20.43 -4.16 2.17
N ILE A 331 -19.90 -3.72 1.03
CA ILE A 331 -20.63 -2.97 0.01
C ILE A 331 -21.79 -3.80 -0.53
N THR A 332 -21.51 -5.04 -0.95
CA THR A 332 -22.50 -5.93 -1.59
C THR A 332 -23.67 -6.23 -0.65
N ASN A 333 -23.39 -6.67 0.57
CA ASN A 333 -24.44 -7.00 1.53
C ASN A 333 -25.20 -5.74 2.00
N GLY A 334 -24.50 -4.62 2.18
CA GLY A 334 -25.12 -3.34 2.56
C GLY A 334 -26.08 -2.81 1.50
N LEU A 335 -25.81 -3.09 0.22
CA LEU A 335 -26.64 -2.72 -0.92
C LEU A 335 -27.57 -3.86 -1.39
N GLN A 336 -27.96 -4.74 -0.47
CA GLN A 336 -28.96 -5.80 -0.72
C GLN A 336 -28.56 -6.83 -1.80
N GLY A 337 -27.28 -6.90 -2.14
CA GLY A 337 -26.69 -8.01 -2.89
C GLY A 337 -26.39 -9.22 -1.99
N GLN A 338 -25.68 -10.19 -2.56
CA GLN A 338 -25.22 -11.39 -1.88
C GLN A 338 -23.73 -11.58 -2.16
N CYS A 339 -22.92 -11.56 -1.10
CA CYS A 339 -21.50 -11.87 -1.20
C CYS A 339 -21.23 -13.34 -0.90
N ASP A 340 -20.47 -14.02 -1.76
CA ASP A 340 -19.83 -15.30 -1.47
C ASP A 340 -18.52 -15.06 -0.69
N GLU A 341 -18.65 -14.88 0.62
CA GLU A 341 -17.52 -14.70 1.54
C GLU A 341 -16.58 -15.92 1.56
N ALA A 342 -17.09 -17.12 1.29
CA ALA A 342 -16.26 -18.33 1.29
C ALA A 342 -15.33 -18.37 0.07
N ALA A 343 -15.81 -17.98 -1.11
CA ALA A 343 -14.96 -17.82 -2.29
C ALA A 343 -13.94 -16.69 -2.11
N GLY A 344 -14.32 -15.60 -1.45
CA GLY A 344 -13.38 -14.53 -1.08
C GLY A 344 -12.27 -15.01 -0.14
N GLU A 345 -12.61 -15.84 0.86
CA GLU A 345 -11.64 -16.40 1.80
C GLU A 345 -10.64 -17.37 1.15
N ASP A 346 -11.04 -18.06 0.07
CA ASP A 346 -10.12 -18.87 -0.74
C ASP A 346 -9.05 -17.99 -1.41
N LEU A 347 -9.44 -16.83 -1.97
CA LEU A 347 -8.51 -15.85 -2.55
C LEU A 347 -7.53 -15.33 -1.49
N SER A 348 -8.06 -14.93 -0.33
CA SER A 348 -7.28 -14.51 0.83
C SER A 348 -6.26 -15.57 1.26
N SER A 349 -6.70 -16.83 1.30
CA SER A 349 -5.84 -17.96 1.67
C SER A 349 -4.73 -18.20 0.65
N ARG A 350 -5.04 -18.13 -0.65
CA ARG A 350 -4.05 -18.21 -1.72
C ARG A 350 -3.02 -17.09 -1.62
N TRP A 351 -3.46 -15.86 -1.33
CA TRP A 351 -2.56 -14.73 -1.14
C TRP A 351 -1.62 -14.92 0.06
N ARG A 352 -2.16 -15.31 1.22
CA ARG A 352 -1.36 -15.59 2.43
C ARG A 352 -0.29 -16.65 2.19
N VAL A 353 -0.61 -17.70 1.43
CA VAL A 353 0.35 -18.74 1.05
C VAL A 353 1.53 -18.13 0.28
N LEU A 354 1.30 -17.20 -0.66
CA LEU A 354 2.38 -16.53 -1.39
C LEU A 354 3.28 -15.71 -0.45
N ALA A 355 2.67 -14.94 0.45
CA ALA A 355 3.40 -14.14 1.44
C ALA A 355 4.28 -15.00 2.37
N ASP A 356 3.81 -16.19 2.76
CA ASP A 356 4.59 -17.13 3.59
C ASP A 356 5.74 -17.81 2.81
N HIS A 357 5.54 -18.11 1.52
CA HIS A 357 6.56 -18.76 0.68
C HIS A 357 7.77 -17.86 0.41
N GLY A 358 7.57 -16.54 0.30
CA GLY A 358 8.66 -15.57 0.18
C GLY A 358 9.63 -15.61 1.38
N HIS A 359 9.17 -16.07 2.54
CA HIS A 359 9.95 -16.10 3.79
C HIS A 359 10.42 -17.51 4.19
N SER A 360 9.76 -18.59 3.72
CA SER A 360 10.05 -19.96 4.15
C SER A 360 11.30 -20.61 3.51
N THR A 361 11.80 -20.11 2.37
CA THR A 361 13.02 -20.65 1.75
C THR A 361 14.29 -20.47 2.59
N ALA A 362 14.24 -19.65 3.65
CA ALA A 362 15.32 -19.49 4.63
C ALA A 362 15.49 -20.71 5.58
N ASP A 363 14.41 -21.41 5.92
CA ASP A 363 14.45 -22.53 6.89
C ASP A 363 14.82 -23.89 6.27
N ALA A 364 14.70 -24.02 4.95
CA ALA A 364 15.06 -25.24 4.23
C ALA A 364 16.57 -25.32 3.91
N ALA A 365 17.26 -24.18 3.80
CA ALA A 365 18.70 -24.11 3.51
C ALA A 365 19.59 -24.37 4.75
N THR A 366 19.06 -24.25 5.97
CA THR A 366 19.80 -24.49 7.22
C THR A 366 19.73 -25.94 7.71
N ASN A 367 18.89 -26.79 7.11
CA ASN A 367 18.63 -28.16 7.57
C ASN A 367 19.14 -29.27 6.64
N THR A 368 19.95 -28.95 5.62
CA THR A 368 20.55 -29.96 4.72
C THR A 368 22.06 -30.18 4.87
N GLU A 369 22.70 -29.58 5.88
CA GLU A 369 24.10 -29.87 6.27
C GLU A 369 24.23 -30.47 7.70
N GLY A 370 23.32 -31.37 8.08
CA GLY A 370 23.35 -32.12 9.34
C GLY A 370 23.85 -33.56 9.19
#